data_AF-A0A2E8D6C0-F1
#
_entry.id   AF-A0A2E8D6C0-F1
#
_cell.length_a   1.000
_cell.length_b   1.000
_cell.length_c   1.000
_cell.angle_alpha   90.00
_cell.angle_beta   90.00
_cell.angle_gamma   90.00
#
_symmetry.space_group_name_H-M   'P 1'
#
loop_
_entity.id
_entity.type
_entity.pdbx_description
1 polymer ?
#
loop_
_entity_poly.entity_id
_entity_poly.type
_entity_poly.pdbx_seq_one_letter_code
_entity_poly.pdbx_strand_id
1 'polypeptide(L)'
;MFDKIMTKLANLLDLVVTKLAILSVIATFIGVPLALWCYDWVSLPKLEPEGAKVFTLYWSGTQGITQNRINGLNYWRTEFDKLEKGDLTVHQGDRVIFRLISADVHHGFAMPAFGIGLADTVFIKPGDITRVEFIADKVSPPEGFRFFCTIMCGKKEIHDKMEGYLTVLPATASASVNAATEAKVEVEAAVAVPQPTKLEGVSLISSDAQEFEFDNLRGHVWVASFFFTSCPSGCLKLNREIAKLQREFDERDVKFVSITCDPETDTPEILKTYSASFQADADRWVFLTGDLDKILEIGSSSFMLPIAPKTHSTHLVLVDRQGMIRDTYAALDPVHVARLKRRLVEVLAEGSEATTIQPVMPISVREQSIASDKL
;
A
#
# COMPACT_ATOMS: atom_id res chain seq x y z
N MET A 1 38.96 -51.17 -36.69
CA MET A 1 39.82 -50.55 -35.63
C MET A 1 39.28 -49.18 -35.24
N PHE A 2 38.93 -48.34 -36.22
CA PHE A 2 38.33 -47.02 -36.02
C PHE A 2 37.03 -47.04 -35.20
N ASP A 3 36.08 -47.93 -35.53
CA ASP A 3 34.80 -48.01 -34.80
C ASP A 3 34.98 -48.32 -33.31
N LYS A 4 35.86 -49.28 -32.96
CA LYS A 4 36.17 -49.61 -31.56
C LYS A 4 36.78 -48.44 -30.78
N ILE A 5 37.54 -47.57 -31.45
CA ILE A 5 38.14 -46.38 -30.85
C ILE A 5 37.04 -45.32 -30.65
N MET A 6 36.18 -45.11 -31.64
CA MET A 6 35.06 -44.16 -31.58
C MET A 6 34.04 -44.55 -30.49
N THR A 7 33.70 -45.84 -30.34
CA THR A 7 32.79 -46.28 -29.26
C THR A 7 33.41 -46.07 -27.88
N LYS A 8 34.71 -46.34 -27.72
CA LYS A 8 35.41 -46.07 -26.45
C LYS A 8 35.44 -44.58 -26.12
N LEU A 9 35.66 -43.72 -27.12
CA LEU A 9 35.66 -42.28 -26.94
C LEU A 9 34.27 -41.76 -26.56
N ALA A 10 33.22 -42.26 -27.23
CA ALA A 10 31.83 -41.92 -26.93
C ALA A 10 31.43 -42.32 -25.50
N ASN A 11 31.78 -43.54 -25.06
CA ASN A 11 31.50 -43.99 -23.69
C ASN A 11 32.28 -43.19 -22.63
N LEU A 12 33.53 -42.79 -22.94
CA LEU A 12 34.31 -41.94 -22.06
C LEU A 12 33.69 -40.54 -21.95
N LEU A 13 33.27 -39.97 -23.09
CA LEU A 13 32.59 -38.68 -23.14
C LEU A 13 31.28 -38.72 -22.36
N ASP A 14 30.46 -39.75 -22.55
CA ASP A 14 29.19 -39.94 -21.85
C ASP A 14 29.39 -40.07 -20.33
N LEU A 15 30.42 -40.80 -19.89
CA LEU A 15 30.81 -40.90 -18.48
C LEU A 15 31.22 -39.54 -17.90
N VAL A 16 31.99 -38.75 -18.66
CA VAL A 16 32.42 -37.40 -18.23
C VAL A 16 31.24 -36.44 -18.16
N VAL A 17 30.38 -36.42 -19.19
CA VAL A 17 29.16 -35.61 -19.23
C VAL A 17 28.24 -35.97 -18.06
N THR A 18 28.05 -37.27 -17.80
CA THR A 18 27.23 -37.76 -16.68
C THR A 18 27.79 -37.31 -15.32
N LYS A 19 29.11 -37.41 -15.12
CA LYS A 19 29.75 -36.94 -13.86
C LYS A 19 29.61 -35.43 -13.67
N LEU A 20 29.80 -34.65 -14.73
CA LEU A 20 29.61 -33.20 -14.70
C LEU A 20 28.15 -32.82 -14.45
N ALA A 21 27.21 -33.53 -15.07
CA ALA A 21 25.77 -33.33 -14.85
C ALA A 21 25.39 -33.61 -13.40
N ILE A 22 25.88 -34.71 -12.80
CA ILE A 22 25.64 -35.04 -11.38
C ILE A 22 26.20 -33.94 -10.47
N LEU A 23 27.42 -33.45 -10.73
CA LEU A 23 28.02 -32.34 -9.98
C LEU A 23 27.19 -31.05 -10.11
N SER A 24 26.70 -30.74 -11.31
CA SER A 24 25.85 -29.56 -11.55
C SER A 24 24.52 -29.68 -10.82
N VAL A 25 23.92 -30.88 -10.77
CA VAL A 25 22.70 -31.14 -10.02
C VAL A 25 22.97 -30.97 -8.52
N ILE A 26 24.04 -31.55 -7.99
CA ILE A 26 24.41 -31.40 -6.57
C ILE A 26 24.66 -29.93 -6.22
N ALA A 27 25.40 -29.20 -7.05
CA ALA A 27 25.67 -27.77 -6.85
C ALA A 27 24.38 -26.94 -6.82
N THR A 28 23.41 -27.26 -7.69
CA THR A 28 22.13 -26.55 -7.74
C THR A 28 21.21 -26.92 -6.59
N PHE A 29 21.05 -28.21 -6.30
CA PHE A 29 20.08 -28.69 -5.31
C PHE A 29 20.58 -28.65 -3.87
N ILE A 30 21.90 -28.62 -3.64
CA ILE A 30 22.50 -28.54 -2.31
C ILE A 30 23.24 -27.22 -2.12
N GLY A 31 24.10 -26.86 -3.09
CA GLY A 31 24.93 -25.66 -3.00
C GLY A 31 24.13 -24.37 -2.92
N VAL A 32 23.12 -24.18 -3.78
CA VAL A 32 22.29 -22.96 -3.78
C VAL A 32 21.46 -22.82 -2.50
N PRO A 33 20.70 -23.83 -2.03
CA PRO A 33 20.00 -23.74 -0.75
C PRO A 33 20.93 -23.49 0.43
N LEU A 34 22.11 -24.13 0.46
CA LEU A 34 23.09 -23.92 1.52
C LEU A 34 23.68 -22.50 1.48
N ALA A 35 23.98 -21.98 0.29
CA ALA A 35 24.46 -20.61 0.12
C ALA A 35 23.41 -19.58 0.55
N LEU A 36 22.14 -19.78 0.18
CA LEU A 36 21.03 -18.95 0.63
C LEU A 36 20.85 -19.02 2.15
N TRP A 37 20.93 -20.22 2.74
CA TRP A 37 20.87 -20.40 4.18
C TRP A 37 22.03 -19.67 4.90
N CYS A 38 23.26 -19.79 4.39
CA CYS A 38 24.41 -19.05 4.91
C CYS A 38 24.23 -17.53 4.79
N TYR A 39 23.69 -17.05 3.67
CA TYR A 39 23.41 -15.63 3.47
C TYR A 39 22.36 -15.12 4.47
N ASP A 40 21.24 -15.85 4.61
CA ASP A 40 20.15 -15.53 5.53
C ASP A 40 20.58 -15.54 7.00
N TRP A 41 21.42 -16.50 7.39
CA TRP A 41 21.81 -16.69 8.80
C TRP A 41 23.06 -15.89 9.22
N VAL A 42 24.02 -15.68 8.32
CA VAL A 42 25.33 -15.11 8.67
C VAL A 42 25.52 -13.70 8.13
N SER A 43 25.10 -13.45 6.89
CA SER A 43 25.37 -12.17 6.21
C SER A 43 24.28 -11.13 6.48
N LEU A 44 23.01 -11.53 6.37
CA LEU A 44 21.86 -10.66 6.56
C LEU A 44 21.80 -9.98 7.95
N PRO A 45 22.03 -10.69 9.08
CA PRO A 45 21.99 -10.07 10.41
C PRO A 45 23.07 -9.00 10.61
N LYS A 46 24.21 -9.10 9.91
CA LYS A 46 25.31 -8.11 10.00
C LYS A 46 25.00 -6.79 9.28
N LEU A 47 23.99 -6.77 8.42
CA LEU A 47 23.54 -5.58 7.70
C LEU A 47 22.50 -4.78 8.50
N GLU A 48 21.99 -5.33 9.59
CA GLU A 48 20.96 -4.68 10.40
C GLU A 48 21.60 -3.77 11.47
N PRO A 49 20.94 -2.67 11.86
CA PRO A 49 21.47 -1.76 12.88
C PRO A 49 21.74 -2.48 14.21
N GLU A 50 22.88 -2.18 14.84
CA GLU A 50 23.24 -2.78 16.13
C GLU A 50 22.14 -2.56 17.18
N GLY A 51 21.73 -3.65 17.84
CA GLY A 51 20.71 -3.64 18.89
C GLY A 51 19.25 -3.68 18.41
N ALA A 52 18.98 -3.61 17.10
CA ALA A 52 17.61 -3.71 16.57
C ALA A 52 17.04 -5.13 16.70
N LYS A 53 15.76 -5.23 17.10
CA LYS A 53 14.98 -6.46 17.09
C LYS A 53 14.33 -6.64 15.72
N VAL A 54 14.81 -7.61 14.95
CA VAL A 54 14.38 -7.82 13.57
C VAL A 54 13.48 -9.05 13.49
N PHE A 55 12.28 -8.88 12.93
CA PHE A 55 11.37 -9.99 12.65
C PHE A 55 11.08 -10.04 11.15
N THR A 56 11.22 -11.23 10.56
CA THR A 56 10.78 -11.47 9.17
C THR A 56 9.39 -12.08 9.20
N LEU A 57 8.44 -11.46 8.53
CA LEU A 57 7.07 -11.92 8.39
C LEU A 57 6.80 -12.24 6.93
N TYR A 58 6.38 -13.47 6.68
CA TYR A 58 5.95 -13.96 5.37
C TYR A 58 4.44 -13.96 5.29
N TRP A 59 3.92 -13.40 4.21
CA TRP A 59 2.49 -13.22 3.98
C TRP A 59 2.05 -14.05 2.78
N SER A 60 0.96 -14.79 2.95
CA SER A 60 0.26 -15.46 1.87
C SER A 60 -1.24 -15.20 1.95
N GLY A 61 -1.84 -14.82 0.83
CA GLY A 61 -3.29 -14.63 0.72
C GLY A 61 -4.09 -15.93 0.87
N THR A 62 -3.43 -17.09 0.86
CA THR A 62 -4.09 -18.40 1.05
C THR A 62 -3.79 -19.04 2.40
N GLN A 63 -2.70 -18.66 3.07
CA GLN A 63 -2.25 -19.35 4.29
C GLN A 63 -2.18 -18.43 5.53
N GLY A 64 -2.12 -17.11 5.34
CA GLY A 64 -2.02 -16.13 6.43
C GLY A 64 -0.60 -15.60 6.64
N ILE A 65 -0.25 -15.31 7.90
CA ILE A 65 1.04 -14.70 8.30
C ILE A 65 1.87 -15.72 9.09
N THR A 66 3.17 -15.79 8.81
CA THR A 66 4.12 -16.68 9.51
C THR A 66 5.51 -16.04 9.63
N GLN A 67 6.33 -16.49 10.59
CA GLN A 67 7.77 -16.21 10.62
C GLN A 67 8.58 -17.20 9.78
N ASN A 68 8.01 -18.36 9.47
CA ASN A 68 8.70 -19.41 8.73
C ASN A 68 8.74 -19.11 7.25
N ARG A 69 9.91 -19.30 6.63
CA ARG A 69 10.07 -19.03 5.20
C ARG A 69 9.12 -19.89 4.38
N ILE A 70 8.28 -19.23 3.58
CA ILE A 70 7.42 -19.89 2.60
C ILE A 70 8.29 -20.27 1.39
N ASN A 71 8.25 -21.55 1.02
CA ASN A 71 8.94 -22.15 -0.12
C ASN A 71 7.98 -23.10 -0.86
N GLY A 72 8.40 -23.62 -2.02
CA GLY A 72 7.52 -24.51 -2.80
C GLY A 72 7.04 -25.74 -2.04
N LEU A 73 7.81 -26.27 -1.08
CA LEU A 73 7.43 -27.49 -0.36
C LEU A 73 6.36 -27.25 0.71
N ASN A 74 6.42 -26.13 1.43
CA ASN A 74 5.42 -25.79 2.46
C ASN A 74 4.25 -24.96 1.90
N TYR A 75 4.42 -24.26 0.79
CA TYR A 75 3.35 -23.50 0.15
C TYR A 75 2.21 -24.41 -0.36
N TRP A 76 2.56 -25.56 -0.95
CA TRP A 76 1.59 -26.53 -1.46
C TRP A 76 1.13 -27.54 -0.41
N ARG A 77 1.74 -27.56 0.78
CA ARG A 77 1.29 -28.37 1.91
C ARG A 77 0.39 -27.53 2.81
N THR A 78 -0.60 -28.14 3.43
CA THR A 78 -1.54 -27.47 4.35
C THR A 78 -0.98 -27.22 5.76
N GLU A 79 0.29 -27.53 6.00
CA GLU A 79 0.99 -27.27 7.26
C GLU A 79 1.66 -25.90 7.18
N PHE A 80 0.93 -24.90 7.64
CA PHE A 80 1.40 -23.52 7.73
C PHE A 80 1.44 -23.12 9.20
N ASP A 81 2.64 -22.90 9.74
CA ASP A 81 2.84 -22.44 11.11
C ASP A 81 2.41 -20.98 11.20
N LYS A 82 1.14 -20.77 11.57
CA LYS A 82 0.60 -19.42 11.74
C LYS A 82 1.30 -18.72 12.89
N LEU A 83 1.47 -17.42 12.74
CA LEU A 83 1.98 -16.56 13.80
C LEU A 83 1.04 -16.65 15.01
N GLU A 84 1.57 -17.07 16.15
CA GLU A 84 0.85 -17.15 17.41
C GLU A 84 1.16 -15.95 18.30
N LYS A 85 0.30 -15.75 19.30
CA LYS A 85 0.47 -14.67 20.27
C LYS A 85 1.67 -14.98 21.16
N GLY A 86 2.65 -14.08 21.16
CA GLY A 86 3.90 -14.20 21.93
C GLY A 86 5.13 -14.43 21.06
N ASP A 87 4.96 -14.83 19.80
CA ASP A 87 6.06 -15.01 18.83
C ASP A 87 6.83 -13.71 18.54
N LEU A 88 6.16 -12.58 18.73
CA LEU A 88 6.71 -11.24 18.58
C LEU A 88 6.74 -10.56 19.95
N THR A 89 7.83 -10.76 20.68
CA THR A 89 8.01 -10.14 22.01
C THR A 89 9.25 -9.25 22.01
N VAL A 90 9.06 -7.99 22.43
CA VAL A 90 10.11 -6.98 22.59
C VAL A 90 9.92 -6.24 23.92
N HIS A 91 10.89 -5.41 24.30
CA HIS A 91 10.77 -4.52 25.47
C HIS A 91 10.55 -3.08 25.04
N GLN A 92 9.93 -2.31 25.93
CA GLN A 92 9.75 -0.89 25.73
C GLN A 92 11.13 -0.21 25.54
N GLY A 93 11.25 0.59 24.48
CA GLY A 93 12.50 1.24 24.06
C GLY A 93 13.29 0.46 23.01
N ASP A 94 12.94 -0.80 22.72
CA ASP A 94 13.59 -1.56 21.65
C ASP A 94 13.32 -0.91 20.28
N ARG A 95 14.37 -0.83 19.45
CA ARG A 95 14.25 -0.50 18.03
C ARG A 95 13.80 -1.76 17.30
N VAL A 96 12.65 -1.72 16.63
CA VAL A 96 12.03 -2.88 15.97
C VAL A 96 12.04 -2.69 14.46
N ILE A 97 12.41 -3.75 13.74
CA ILE A 97 12.40 -3.79 12.28
C ILE A 97 11.55 -4.99 11.84
N PHE A 98 10.45 -4.71 11.15
CA PHE A 98 9.70 -5.72 10.42
C PHE A 98 10.18 -5.81 8.98
N ARG A 99 10.60 -7.00 8.57
CA ARG A 99 10.83 -7.37 7.17
C ARG A 99 9.61 -8.09 6.66
N LEU A 100 8.85 -7.42 5.81
CA LEU A 100 7.58 -7.90 5.29
C LEU A 100 7.82 -8.45 3.89
N ILE A 101 7.47 -9.72 3.68
CA ILE A 101 7.69 -10.42 2.42
C ILE A 101 6.38 -11.06 1.98
N SER A 102 5.92 -10.71 0.79
CA SER A 102 4.78 -11.38 0.16
C SER A 102 5.23 -12.57 -0.68
N ALA A 103 4.57 -13.72 -0.50
CA ALA A 103 4.82 -14.92 -1.28
C ALA A 103 3.98 -15.03 -2.57
N ASP A 104 2.85 -14.33 -2.66
CA ASP A 104 1.84 -14.57 -3.70
C ASP A 104 1.19 -13.31 -4.28
N VAL A 105 0.50 -12.52 -3.45
CA VAL A 105 -0.33 -11.37 -3.86
C VAL A 105 0.09 -10.07 -3.16
N HIS A 106 -0.46 -8.94 -3.56
CA HIS A 106 -0.17 -7.69 -2.86
C HIS A 106 -0.75 -7.74 -1.45
N HIS A 107 0.07 -7.42 -0.45
CA HIS A 107 -0.34 -7.30 0.94
C HIS A 107 -0.15 -5.87 1.42
N GLY A 108 -0.97 -5.49 2.39
CA GLY A 108 -0.84 -4.23 3.12
C GLY A 108 -0.29 -4.48 4.52
N PHE A 109 0.26 -3.46 5.15
CA PHE A 109 0.61 -3.53 6.57
C PHE A 109 0.17 -2.27 7.29
N ALA A 110 -0.61 -2.45 8.35
CA ALA A 110 -0.91 -1.38 9.30
C ALA A 110 -0.70 -1.86 10.74
N MET A 111 -0.13 -0.97 11.55
CA MET A 111 0.01 -1.15 12.99
C MET A 111 -0.36 0.18 13.68
N PRO A 112 -1.66 0.36 13.99
CA PRO A 112 -2.21 1.62 14.50
C PRO A 112 -1.51 2.16 15.76
N ALA A 113 -1.10 1.27 16.67
CA ALA A 113 -0.50 1.64 17.95
C ALA A 113 0.78 2.49 17.81
N PHE A 114 1.48 2.35 16.68
CA PHE A 114 2.71 3.08 16.36
C PHE A 114 2.54 4.02 15.15
N GLY A 115 1.29 4.27 14.72
CA GLY A 115 1.00 5.17 13.59
C GLY A 115 1.44 4.65 12.22
N ILE A 116 1.71 3.36 12.09
CA ILE A 116 2.26 2.78 10.85
C ILE A 116 1.11 2.30 9.95
N GLY A 117 1.16 2.63 8.66
CA GLY A 117 0.24 2.09 7.65
C GLY A 117 -1.19 2.63 7.70
N LEU A 118 -1.45 3.64 8.55
CA LEU A 118 -2.73 4.33 8.68
C LEU A 118 -2.76 5.73 8.06
N ALA A 119 -1.65 6.23 7.55
CA ALA A 119 -1.55 7.55 6.91
C ALA A 119 -0.84 7.45 5.55
N ASP A 120 0.18 6.58 5.48
CA ASP A 120 0.83 6.14 4.25
C ASP A 120 0.75 4.60 4.20
N THR A 121 -0.09 4.05 3.31
CA THR A 121 -0.30 2.60 3.21
C THR A 121 1.01 1.89 2.90
N VAL A 122 1.43 0.96 3.77
CA VAL A 122 2.62 0.13 3.52
C VAL A 122 2.22 -0.98 2.55
N PHE A 123 2.67 -0.86 1.29
CA PHE A 123 2.49 -1.88 0.27
C PHE A 123 3.63 -2.90 0.30
N ILE A 124 3.25 -4.19 0.26
CA ILE A 124 4.17 -5.32 0.17
C ILE A 124 3.89 -6.02 -1.16
N LYS A 125 4.78 -5.81 -2.12
CA LYS A 125 4.69 -6.44 -3.45
C LYS A 125 5.28 -7.85 -3.40
N PRO A 126 4.70 -8.84 -4.11
CA PRO A 126 5.27 -10.17 -4.22
C PRO A 126 6.73 -10.13 -4.71
N GLY A 127 7.62 -10.78 -3.96
CA GLY A 127 9.05 -10.84 -4.28
C GLY A 127 9.90 -9.66 -3.78
N ASP A 128 9.28 -8.57 -3.31
CA ASP A 128 10.00 -7.44 -2.70
C ASP A 128 10.06 -7.59 -1.18
N ILE A 129 11.10 -7.01 -0.56
CA ILE A 129 11.24 -6.93 0.89
C ILE A 129 10.89 -5.50 1.33
N THR A 130 9.73 -5.34 1.95
CA THR A 130 9.33 -4.05 2.53
C THR A 130 9.82 -3.99 3.97
N ARG A 131 10.52 -2.90 4.33
CA ARG A 131 11.05 -2.68 5.68
C ARG A 131 10.22 -1.63 6.40
N VAL A 132 9.80 -1.97 7.62
CA VAL A 132 9.11 -1.06 8.54
C VAL A 132 9.91 -0.98 9.82
N GLU A 133 10.31 0.24 10.19
CA GLU A 133 11.12 0.48 11.38
C GLU A 133 10.40 1.43 12.32
N PHE A 134 10.43 1.13 13.62
CA PHE A 134 9.87 1.97 14.68
C PHE A 134 10.52 1.69 16.03
N ILE A 135 10.27 2.57 17.00
CA ILE A 135 10.65 2.35 18.40
C ILE A 135 9.44 1.86 19.18
N ALA A 136 9.59 0.78 19.94
CA ALA A 136 8.56 0.25 20.81
C ALA A 136 8.40 1.13 22.07
N ASP A 137 7.85 2.34 21.91
CA ASP A 137 7.77 3.36 22.96
C ASP A 137 6.69 3.12 24.03
N LYS A 138 5.78 2.17 23.80
CA LYS A 138 4.62 1.87 24.66
C LYS A 138 4.62 0.42 25.11
N VAL A 139 4.20 0.18 26.35
CA VAL A 139 3.92 -1.18 26.85
C VAL A 139 2.61 -1.67 26.25
N SER A 140 2.58 -2.91 25.78
CA SER A 140 1.38 -3.48 25.15
C SER A 140 0.33 -3.86 26.19
N PRO A 141 -0.97 -3.75 25.87
CA PRO A 141 -2.02 -4.35 26.69
C PRO A 141 -1.93 -5.91 26.65
N PRO A 142 -2.65 -6.65 27.51
CA PRO A 142 -2.57 -8.11 27.57
C PRO A 142 -2.79 -8.81 26.23
N GLU A 143 -3.59 -8.23 25.35
CA GLU A 143 -3.86 -8.69 23.98
C GLU A 143 -2.69 -8.47 23.00
N GLY A 144 -1.76 -7.56 23.30
CA GLY A 144 -0.70 -7.14 22.38
C GLY A 144 -1.13 -6.03 21.43
N PHE A 145 -0.18 -5.39 20.75
CA PHE A 145 -0.48 -4.43 19.70
C PHE A 145 -0.79 -5.16 18.39
N ARG A 146 -2.03 -5.03 17.94
CA ARG A 146 -2.50 -5.62 16.68
C ARG A 146 -1.86 -4.93 15.47
N PHE A 147 -1.40 -5.73 14.53
CA PHE A 147 -1.12 -5.33 13.14
C PHE A 147 -1.89 -6.24 12.19
N PHE A 148 -2.18 -5.76 10.98
CA PHE A 148 -3.05 -6.49 10.04
C PHE A 148 -2.84 -6.08 8.58
N CYS A 149 -3.37 -6.90 7.67
CA CYS A 149 -3.44 -6.60 6.25
C CYS A 149 -4.44 -5.47 5.96
N THR A 150 -4.01 -4.41 5.28
CA THR A 150 -4.94 -3.38 4.79
C THR A 150 -5.49 -3.67 3.39
N ILE A 151 -4.96 -4.68 2.69
CA ILE A 151 -5.38 -5.04 1.33
C ILE A 151 -6.28 -6.28 1.38
N MET A 152 -7.45 -6.18 0.77
CA MET A 152 -8.36 -7.30 0.53
C MET A 152 -7.79 -8.20 -0.55
N CYS A 153 -7.23 -9.34 -0.16
CA CYS A 153 -6.65 -10.31 -1.07
C CYS A 153 -6.83 -11.75 -0.56
N GLY A 154 -7.07 -12.70 -1.46
CA GLY A 154 -7.26 -14.11 -1.11
C GLY A 154 -8.71 -14.51 -0.81
N LYS A 155 -8.91 -15.67 -0.17
CA LYS A 155 -10.25 -16.15 0.22
C LYS A 155 -10.74 -15.41 1.48
N LYS A 156 -12.03 -15.11 1.53
CA LYS A 156 -12.69 -14.37 2.64
C LYS A 156 -12.32 -14.90 4.05
N GLU A 157 -12.29 -16.22 4.20
CA GLU A 157 -11.99 -16.91 5.48
C GLU A 157 -10.57 -16.68 6.01
N ILE A 158 -9.64 -16.33 5.13
CA ILE A 158 -8.22 -16.11 5.43
C ILE A 158 -7.93 -14.62 5.53
N HIS A 159 -8.56 -13.81 4.67
CA HIS A 159 -8.41 -12.36 4.70
C HIS A 159 -8.74 -11.76 6.08
N ASP A 160 -9.87 -12.16 6.67
CA ASP A 160 -10.31 -11.68 7.99
C ASP A 160 -9.37 -12.11 9.13
N LYS A 161 -8.44 -13.04 8.87
CA LYS A 161 -7.47 -13.59 9.82
C LYS A 161 -6.03 -13.15 9.52
N MET A 162 -5.83 -12.19 8.62
CA MET A 162 -4.51 -11.64 8.30
C MET A 162 -4.10 -10.58 9.32
N GLU A 163 -3.98 -11.01 10.57
CA GLU A 163 -3.57 -10.17 11.69
C GLU A 163 -2.53 -10.88 12.56
N GLY A 164 -1.76 -10.10 13.30
CA GLY A 164 -0.83 -10.56 14.30
C GLY A 164 -0.71 -9.57 15.44
N TYR A 165 -0.02 -9.97 16.50
CA TYR A 165 0.09 -9.18 17.72
C TYR A 165 1.55 -9.07 18.14
N LEU A 166 2.00 -7.83 18.41
CA LEU A 166 3.29 -7.53 19.01
C LEU A 166 3.12 -7.34 20.51
N THR A 167 3.81 -8.16 21.31
CA THR A 167 3.88 -8.00 22.76
C THR A 167 5.07 -7.11 23.12
N VAL A 168 4.80 -6.00 23.80
CA VAL A 168 5.82 -5.06 24.30
C VAL A 168 5.80 -5.10 25.82
N LEU A 169 6.83 -5.71 26.40
CA LEU A 169 7.03 -5.81 27.84
C LEU A 169 7.60 -4.48 28.39
N PRO A 170 7.42 -4.19 29.68
CA PRO A 170 8.06 -3.03 30.32
C PRO A 170 9.58 -3.02 30.11
N ALA A 171 10.17 -1.83 30.02
CA ALA A 171 11.61 -1.67 29.86
C ALA A 171 12.37 -2.46 30.94
N THR A 172 13.39 -3.22 30.52
CA THR A 172 14.30 -3.86 31.47
C THR A 172 15.19 -2.79 32.11
N ALA A 173 15.46 -2.93 33.41
CA ALA A 173 16.18 -1.94 34.22
C ALA A 173 17.64 -1.65 33.78
N SER A 174 18.11 -2.17 32.63
CA SER A 174 19.48 -2.00 32.13
C SER A 174 19.60 -1.17 30.84
N ALA A 175 18.52 -0.58 30.31
CA ALA A 175 18.58 0.20 29.07
C ALA A 175 18.40 1.70 29.35
N SER A 176 19.41 2.34 29.96
CA SER A 176 19.47 3.79 30.12
C SER A 176 20.76 4.35 29.53
N VAL A 177 20.74 4.72 28.24
CA VAL A 177 21.54 5.74 27.50
C VAL A 177 21.32 5.44 26.00
N ASN A 178 20.90 6.31 25.08
CA ASN A 178 20.89 7.76 25.02
C ASN A 178 19.61 8.26 24.33
N ALA A 179 19.14 9.40 24.81
CA ALA A 179 18.08 10.20 24.22
C ALA A 179 18.50 10.87 22.91
N ALA A 180 17.49 11.15 22.10
CA ALA A 180 17.42 12.25 21.14
C ALA A 180 18.51 12.28 20.06
N THR A 181 18.27 11.53 19.00
CA THR A 181 18.53 12.08 17.66
C THR A 181 17.20 12.03 16.93
N GLU A 182 16.69 13.20 16.58
CA GLU A 182 15.48 13.35 15.79
C GLU A 182 15.56 12.38 14.61
N ALA A 183 14.59 11.46 14.54
CA ALA A 183 14.37 10.67 13.35
C ALA A 183 13.99 11.65 12.25
N LYS A 184 15.00 12.10 11.48
CA LYS A 184 14.79 12.68 10.17
C LYS A 184 14.22 11.54 9.34
N VAL A 185 12.89 11.45 9.31
CA VAL A 185 12.18 10.66 8.34
C VAL A 185 12.44 11.34 7.00
N GLU A 186 13.51 10.95 6.32
CA GLU A 186 13.57 11.10 4.88
C GLU A 186 12.57 10.09 4.30
N VAL A 187 11.29 10.47 4.34
CA VAL A 187 10.35 10.01 3.33
C VAL A 187 10.83 10.68 2.05
N GLU A 188 11.69 10.01 1.31
CA GLU A 188 11.69 10.23 -0.12
C GLU A 188 10.27 9.87 -0.56
N ALA A 189 9.44 10.90 -0.71
CA ALA A 189 8.09 10.77 -1.19
C ALA A 189 8.21 10.20 -2.59
N ALA A 190 8.16 8.87 -2.69
CA ALA A 190 7.88 8.19 -3.92
C ALA A 190 6.58 8.81 -4.40
N VAL A 191 6.68 9.65 -5.44
CA VAL A 191 5.54 10.25 -6.10
C VAL A 191 4.63 9.08 -6.46
N ALA A 192 3.49 8.96 -5.78
CA ALA A 192 2.55 7.88 -6.03
C ALA A 192 2.23 7.91 -7.52
N VAL A 193 2.56 6.81 -8.22
CA VAL A 193 2.27 6.69 -9.65
C VAL A 193 0.74 6.77 -9.78
N PRO A 194 0.20 7.73 -10.56
CA PRO A 194 -1.24 7.87 -10.67
C PRO A 194 -1.89 6.58 -11.15
N GLN A 195 -2.94 6.12 -10.46
CA GLN A 195 -3.63 4.86 -10.79
C GLN A 195 -5.07 5.13 -11.24
N PRO A 196 -5.58 4.44 -12.27
CA PRO A 196 -6.94 4.66 -12.75
C PRO A 196 -7.96 4.19 -11.72
N THR A 197 -8.93 5.05 -11.38
CA THR A 197 -10.14 4.63 -10.67
C THR A 197 -10.97 3.78 -11.65
N LYS A 198 -11.03 2.46 -11.46
CA LYS A 198 -11.80 1.53 -12.31
C LYS A 198 -13.31 1.69 -12.08
N LEU A 199 -13.85 2.87 -12.40
CA LEU A 199 -15.23 3.28 -12.07
C LEU A 199 -16.10 3.53 -13.32
N GLU A 200 -15.60 3.23 -14.52
CA GLU A 200 -16.38 3.37 -15.76
C GLU A 200 -17.61 2.45 -15.73
N GLY A 201 -18.79 3.00 -16.02
CA GLY A 201 -20.06 2.25 -15.97
C GLY A 201 -20.52 1.86 -14.56
N VAL A 202 -19.90 2.40 -13.50
CA VAL A 202 -20.32 2.19 -12.12
C VAL A 202 -21.32 3.27 -11.71
N SER A 203 -22.44 2.85 -11.10
CA SER A 203 -23.44 3.73 -10.49
C SER A 203 -23.77 3.38 -9.04
N LEU A 204 -24.16 4.38 -8.25
CA LEU A 204 -24.71 4.25 -6.89
C LEU A 204 -25.95 5.13 -6.75
N ILE A 205 -26.58 5.16 -5.57
CA ILE A 205 -27.77 5.97 -5.29
C ILE A 205 -27.38 7.17 -4.43
N SER A 206 -27.78 8.37 -4.84
CA SER A 206 -27.53 9.60 -4.10
C SER A 206 -28.51 9.81 -2.94
N SER A 207 -28.20 10.76 -2.05
CA SER A 207 -29.11 11.24 -1.01
C SER A 207 -30.43 11.83 -1.53
N ASP A 208 -30.51 12.16 -2.82
CA ASP A 208 -31.76 12.59 -3.47
C ASP A 208 -32.54 11.42 -4.09
N ALA A 209 -32.15 10.19 -3.78
CA ALA A 209 -32.70 8.95 -4.32
C ALA A 209 -32.63 8.86 -5.85
N GLN A 210 -31.60 9.49 -6.44
CA GLN A 210 -31.31 9.43 -7.88
C GLN A 210 -30.09 8.56 -8.14
N GLU A 211 -30.05 7.93 -9.30
CA GLU A 211 -28.87 7.21 -9.75
C GLU A 211 -27.72 8.20 -10.03
N PHE A 212 -26.55 7.90 -9.49
CA PHE A 212 -25.32 8.66 -9.67
C PHE A 212 -24.30 7.78 -10.37
N GLU A 213 -24.01 8.12 -11.63
CA GLU A 213 -22.95 7.49 -12.42
C GLU A 213 -21.61 8.18 -12.15
N PHE A 214 -20.56 7.40 -11.85
CA PHE A 214 -19.22 7.95 -11.61
C PHE A 214 -18.60 8.59 -12.87
N ASP A 215 -19.09 8.23 -14.07
CA ASP A 215 -18.68 8.87 -15.32
C ASP A 215 -19.01 10.37 -15.36
N ASN A 216 -19.97 10.84 -14.55
CA ASN A 216 -20.28 12.27 -14.40
C ASN A 216 -19.13 13.07 -13.76
N LEU A 217 -18.17 12.40 -13.12
CA LEU A 217 -17.01 13.04 -12.50
C LEU A 217 -15.85 13.25 -13.49
N ARG A 218 -15.94 12.69 -14.71
CA ARG A 218 -14.94 12.94 -15.76
C ARG A 218 -14.85 14.43 -16.06
N GLY A 219 -13.63 14.92 -16.23
CA GLY A 219 -13.38 16.35 -16.44
C GLY A 219 -13.32 17.18 -15.16
N HIS A 220 -13.71 16.64 -14.00
CA HIS A 220 -13.69 17.33 -12.72
C HIS A 220 -12.57 16.79 -11.83
N VAL A 221 -11.99 17.67 -10.99
CA VAL A 221 -11.12 17.22 -9.89
C VAL A 221 -12.01 16.92 -8.70
N TRP A 222 -11.80 15.79 -8.04
CA TRP A 222 -12.68 15.39 -6.95
C TRP A 222 -11.99 14.62 -5.84
N VAL A 223 -12.64 14.58 -4.68
CA VAL A 223 -12.15 13.91 -3.49
C VAL A 223 -13.14 12.85 -3.04
N ALA A 224 -12.69 11.60 -2.97
CA ALA A 224 -13.47 10.48 -2.48
C ALA A 224 -13.27 10.25 -0.97
N SER A 225 -14.32 9.81 -0.30
CA SER A 225 -14.30 9.45 1.13
C SER A 225 -15.32 8.34 1.43
N PHE A 226 -15.03 7.54 2.46
CA PHE A 226 -15.90 6.47 2.93
C PHE A 226 -16.27 6.70 4.39
N PHE A 227 -17.55 6.50 4.73
CA PHE A 227 -18.08 6.82 6.05
C PHE A 227 -19.29 5.94 6.38
N PHE A 228 -19.95 6.17 7.51
CA PHE A 228 -21.32 5.72 7.76
C PHE A 228 -21.91 6.58 8.89
N THR A 229 -23.22 6.82 8.88
CA THR A 229 -23.83 7.83 9.77
C THR A 229 -23.84 7.41 11.23
N SER A 230 -23.92 6.09 11.51
CA SER A 230 -23.92 5.52 12.86
C SER A 230 -22.53 5.49 13.52
N CYS A 231 -21.49 5.99 12.86
CA CYS A 231 -20.13 5.99 13.39
C CYS A 231 -20.00 6.92 14.61
N PRO A 232 -19.46 6.44 15.75
CA PRO A 232 -19.46 7.20 17.00
C PRO A 232 -18.53 8.43 17.02
N SER A 233 -17.53 8.52 16.13
CA SER A 233 -16.62 9.69 16.14
C SER A 233 -15.89 10.00 14.83
N GLY A 234 -15.24 9.01 14.21
CA GLY A 234 -14.32 9.22 13.07
C GLY A 234 -14.98 9.93 11.89
N CYS A 235 -16.13 9.42 11.44
CA CYS A 235 -16.89 9.98 10.31
C CYS A 235 -17.29 11.45 10.51
N LEU A 236 -17.66 11.83 11.74
CA LEU A 236 -18.07 13.20 12.03
C LEU A 236 -16.90 14.18 11.85
N LYS A 237 -15.69 13.79 12.27
CA LYS A 237 -14.48 14.60 12.07
C LYS A 237 -14.09 14.64 10.60
N LEU A 238 -14.10 13.50 9.91
CA LEU A 238 -13.84 13.38 8.47
C LEU A 238 -14.74 14.34 7.66
N ASN A 239 -16.06 14.26 7.84
CA ASN A 239 -17.00 15.09 7.08
C ASN A 239 -16.93 16.57 7.48
N ARG A 240 -16.53 16.91 8.72
CA ARG A 240 -16.23 18.30 9.08
C ARG A 240 -15.02 18.85 8.35
N GLU A 241 -13.99 18.04 8.11
CA GLU A 241 -12.84 18.45 7.30
C GLU A 241 -13.22 18.63 5.84
N ILE A 242 -14.04 17.75 5.27
CA ILE A 242 -14.58 17.93 3.91
C ILE A 242 -15.39 19.23 3.81
N ALA A 243 -16.24 19.53 4.81
CA ALA A 243 -16.99 20.78 4.86
C ALA A 243 -16.08 22.03 4.91
N LYS A 244 -14.90 21.93 5.54
CA LYS A 244 -13.90 23.01 5.49
C LYS A 244 -13.27 23.13 4.11
N LEU A 245 -12.90 22.01 3.49
CA LEU A 245 -12.35 21.98 2.14
C LEU A 245 -13.35 22.55 1.12
N GLN A 246 -14.64 22.19 1.20
CA GLN A 246 -15.69 22.73 0.33
C GLN A 246 -15.73 24.26 0.38
N ARG A 247 -15.66 24.86 1.58
CA ARG A 247 -15.67 26.32 1.77
C ARG A 247 -14.38 26.99 1.29
N GLU A 248 -13.24 26.37 1.49
CA GLU A 248 -11.94 26.93 1.11
C GLU A 248 -11.70 26.88 -0.40
N PHE A 249 -12.26 25.86 -1.06
CA PHE A 249 -12.21 25.71 -2.52
C PHE A 249 -13.50 26.15 -3.19
N ASP A 250 -14.28 27.06 -2.60
CA ASP A 250 -15.60 27.46 -3.13
C ASP A 250 -15.53 28.06 -4.53
N GLU A 251 -14.51 28.87 -4.79
CA GLU A 251 -14.26 29.47 -6.10
C GLU A 251 -13.60 28.51 -7.12
N ARG A 252 -13.42 27.24 -6.75
CA ARG A 252 -12.71 26.25 -7.57
C ARG A 252 -13.60 25.05 -7.86
N ASP A 253 -13.49 24.53 -9.07
CA ASP A 253 -14.24 23.36 -9.53
C ASP A 253 -13.67 22.06 -8.93
N VAL A 254 -13.98 21.84 -7.65
CA VAL A 254 -13.69 20.62 -6.90
C VAL A 254 -15.01 19.99 -6.46
N LYS A 255 -15.15 18.69 -6.74
CA LYS A 255 -16.28 17.87 -6.27
C LYS A 255 -15.85 16.99 -5.09
N PHE A 256 -16.79 16.59 -4.27
CA PHE A 256 -16.62 15.71 -3.13
C PHE A 256 -17.62 14.57 -3.22
N VAL A 257 -17.17 13.35 -2.94
CA VAL A 257 -18.00 12.15 -3.00
C VAL A 257 -17.80 11.39 -1.69
N SER A 258 -18.88 11.23 -0.94
CA SER A 258 -18.88 10.49 0.32
C SER A 258 -19.75 9.26 0.20
N ILE A 259 -19.17 8.07 0.34
CA ILE A 259 -19.85 6.78 0.14
C ILE A 259 -20.05 6.09 1.50
N THR A 260 -21.27 5.67 1.82
CA THR A 260 -21.53 4.94 3.08
C THR A 260 -21.05 3.49 3.02
N CYS A 261 -20.54 2.94 4.12
CA CYS A 261 -20.24 1.51 4.34
C CYS A 261 -21.33 0.80 5.18
N ASP A 262 -22.49 1.42 5.38
CA ASP A 262 -23.65 0.89 6.12
C ASP A 262 -24.97 1.20 5.38
N PRO A 263 -25.13 0.76 4.11
CA PRO A 263 -26.27 1.13 3.27
C PRO A 263 -27.62 0.60 3.78
N GLU A 264 -27.63 -0.41 4.65
CA GLU A 264 -28.85 -0.90 5.31
C GLU A 264 -29.45 0.15 6.27
N THR A 265 -28.58 0.91 6.94
CA THR A 265 -28.97 1.98 7.86
C THR A 265 -29.03 3.33 7.14
N ASP A 266 -28.08 3.58 6.24
CA ASP A 266 -27.88 4.86 5.58
C ASP A 266 -28.71 4.95 4.29
N THR A 267 -30.03 5.05 4.45
CA THR A 267 -30.97 5.30 3.34
C THR A 267 -30.78 6.71 2.75
N PRO A 268 -31.24 6.99 1.52
CA PRO A 268 -31.16 8.33 0.94
C PRO A 268 -31.69 9.44 1.85
N GLU A 269 -32.79 9.21 2.57
CA GLU A 269 -33.41 10.17 3.49
C GLU A 269 -32.51 10.47 4.71
N ILE A 270 -31.87 9.43 5.25
CA ILE A 270 -30.92 9.56 6.36
C ILE A 270 -29.67 10.30 5.88
N LEU A 271 -29.16 9.96 4.69
CA LEU A 271 -28.03 10.64 4.07
C LEU A 271 -28.33 12.10 3.79
N LYS A 272 -29.53 12.45 3.34
CA LYS A 272 -29.97 13.82 3.09
C LYS A 272 -30.01 14.65 4.38
N THR A 273 -30.50 14.05 5.46
CA THR A 273 -30.50 14.70 6.78
C THR A 273 -29.07 14.88 7.30
N TYR A 274 -28.24 13.85 7.12
CA TYR A 274 -26.85 13.85 7.56
C TYR A 274 -26.02 14.90 6.80
N SER A 275 -26.11 14.95 5.48
CA SER A 275 -25.38 15.91 4.63
C SER A 275 -25.77 17.36 4.92
N ALA A 276 -27.06 17.62 5.18
CA ALA A 276 -27.54 18.95 5.58
C ALA A 276 -26.86 19.47 6.85
N SER A 277 -26.51 18.60 7.80
CA SER A 277 -25.79 19.00 9.03
C SER A 277 -24.38 19.54 8.78
N PHE A 278 -23.79 19.24 7.62
CA PHE A 278 -22.48 19.75 7.19
C PHE A 278 -22.58 20.94 6.23
N GLN A 279 -23.80 21.36 5.86
CA GLN A 279 -24.03 22.35 4.80
C GLN A 279 -23.39 21.91 3.48
N ALA A 280 -23.53 20.61 3.16
CA ALA A 280 -23.07 20.07 1.90
C ALA A 280 -23.81 20.74 0.74
N ASP A 281 -23.06 21.26 -0.22
CA ASP A 281 -23.63 21.79 -1.46
C ASP A 281 -23.94 20.60 -2.38
N ALA A 282 -25.21 20.37 -2.71
CA ALA A 282 -25.64 19.22 -3.50
C ALA A 282 -25.00 19.17 -4.91
N ASP A 283 -24.60 20.33 -5.47
CA ASP A 283 -23.96 20.39 -6.79
C ASP A 283 -22.46 20.03 -6.73
N ARG A 284 -21.87 20.04 -5.53
CA ARG A 284 -20.42 19.86 -5.31
C ARG A 284 -20.08 18.70 -4.41
N TRP A 285 -20.96 18.30 -3.49
CA TRP A 285 -20.71 17.28 -2.50
C TRP A 285 -21.90 16.31 -2.42
N VAL A 286 -21.70 15.14 -3.04
CA VAL A 286 -22.72 14.08 -3.09
C VAL A 286 -22.44 13.01 -2.04
N PHE A 287 -23.53 12.54 -1.43
CA PHE A 287 -23.52 11.42 -0.49
C PHE A 287 -24.21 10.22 -1.15
N LEU A 288 -23.52 9.08 -1.17
CA LEU A 288 -23.92 7.90 -1.95
C LEU A 288 -24.13 6.68 -1.04
N THR A 289 -25.17 5.91 -1.36
CA THR A 289 -25.53 4.59 -0.80
C THR A 289 -25.83 3.61 -1.94
N GLY A 290 -26.13 2.35 -1.63
CA GLY A 290 -26.44 1.34 -2.64
C GLY A 290 -26.13 -0.08 -2.17
N ASP A 291 -25.82 -0.95 -3.13
CA ASP A 291 -25.43 -2.33 -2.84
C ASP A 291 -24.11 -2.40 -2.08
N LEU A 292 -24.09 -3.10 -0.93
CA LEU A 292 -22.93 -3.18 -0.05
C LEU A 292 -21.75 -3.86 -0.73
N ASP A 293 -21.96 -4.94 -1.47
CA ASP A 293 -20.87 -5.65 -2.14
C ASP A 293 -20.20 -4.75 -3.19
N LYS A 294 -21.00 -4.00 -3.95
CA LYS A 294 -20.51 -2.99 -4.90
C LYS A 294 -19.72 -1.87 -4.20
N ILE A 295 -20.21 -1.36 -3.08
CA ILE A 295 -19.51 -0.34 -2.28
C ILE A 295 -18.15 -0.85 -1.79
N LEU A 296 -18.11 -2.08 -1.27
CA LEU A 296 -16.89 -2.72 -0.78
C LEU A 296 -15.90 -2.95 -1.93
N GLU A 297 -16.38 -3.38 -3.10
CA GLU A 297 -15.56 -3.51 -4.31
C GLU A 297 -14.97 -2.16 -4.74
N ILE A 298 -15.77 -1.09 -4.75
CA ILE A 298 -15.31 0.27 -5.10
C ILE A 298 -14.18 0.69 -4.15
N GLY A 299 -14.39 0.65 -2.83
CA GLY A 299 -13.36 1.13 -1.91
C GLY A 299 -12.12 0.25 -1.84
N SER A 300 -12.25 -1.08 -1.94
CA SER A 300 -11.10 -1.98 -1.89
C SER A 300 -10.35 -2.08 -3.22
N SER A 301 -11.04 -2.22 -4.34
CA SER A 301 -10.43 -2.48 -5.65
C SER A 301 -10.11 -1.21 -6.43
N SER A 302 -10.95 -0.17 -6.32
CA SER A 302 -10.71 1.09 -7.03
C SER A 302 -9.90 2.07 -6.18
N PHE A 303 -10.16 2.15 -4.88
CA PHE A 303 -9.49 3.12 -3.99
C PHE A 303 -8.40 2.53 -3.08
N MET A 304 -8.25 1.20 -3.04
CA MET A 304 -7.26 0.52 -2.19
C MET A 304 -7.36 0.92 -0.71
N LEU A 305 -8.58 1.20 -0.23
CA LEU A 305 -8.85 1.58 1.15
C LEU A 305 -9.31 0.37 1.98
N PRO A 306 -8.92 0.30 3.27
CA PRO A 306 -9.40 -0.73 4.18
C PRO A 306 -10.83 -0.41 4.61
N ILE A 307 -11.81 -0.92 3.86
CA ILE A 307 -13.24 -0.78 4.16
C ILE A 307 -13.91 -2.15 4.36
N ALA A 308 -14.87 -2.20 5.28
CA ALA A 308 -15.70 -3.38 5.55
C ALA A 308 -17.08 -2.89 6.07
N PRO A 309 -18.08 -3.77 6.24
CA PRO A 309 -19.37 -3.35 6.81
C PRO A 309 -19.16 -2.64 8.15
N LYS A 310 -19.67 -1.42 8.28
CA LYS A 310 -19.48 -0.55 9.48
C LYS A 310 -18.01 -0.31 9.85
N THR A 311 -17.10 -0.45 8.90
CA THR A 311 -15.67 -0.17 9.04
C THR A 311 -15.24 0.78 7.93
N HIS A 312 -14.73 1.95 8.31
CA HIS A 312 -14.39 3.01 7.38
C HIS A 312 -12.93 3.43 7.53
N SER A 313 -12.39 4.00 6.46
CA SER A 313 -11.13 4.71 6.45
C SER A 313 -11.37 6.20 6.69
N THR A 314 -10.53 6.87 7.48
CA THR A 314 -10.57 8.34 7.63
C THR A 314 -9.72 9.06 6.58
N HIS A 315 -9.44 8.39 5.46
CA HIS A 315 -8.69 8.97 4.36
C HIS A 315 -9.57 9.66 3.32
N LEU A 316 -8.97 10.66 2.69
CA LEU A 316 -9.45 11.36 1.51
C LEU A 316 -8.59 10.94 0.32
N VAL A 317 -9.21 10.54 -0.79
CA VAL A 317 -8.48 10.18 -2.01
C VAL A 317 -8.69 11.27 -3.04
N LEU A 318 -7.59 11.83 -3.55
CA LEU A 318 -7.63 12.86 -4.60
C LEU A 318 -7.62 12.21 -5.98
N VAL A 319 -8.62 12.54 -6.80
CA VAL A 319 -8.78 12.04 -8.17
C VAL A 319 -8.76 13.21 -9.15
N ASP A 320 -7.97 13.10 -10.21
CA ASP A 320 -7.88 14.11 -11.26
C ASP A 320 -9.01 14.00 -12.32
N ARG A 321 -8.99 14.93 -13.28
CA ARG A 321 -9.98 15.04 -14.35
C ARG A 321 -10.06 13.82 -15.27
N GLN A 322 -9.00 13.02 -15.30
CA GLN A 322 -8.91 11.80 -16.09
C GLN A 322 -9.42 10.57 -15.32
N GLY A 323 -9.80 10.73 -14.04
CA GLY A 323 -10.15 9.62 -13.18
C GLY A 323 -8.93 8.90 -12.62
N MET A 324 -7.79 9.58 -12.50
CA MET A 324 -6.59 8.98 -11.91
C MET A 324 -6.45 9.40 -10.45
N ILE A 325 -6.28 8.43 -9.56
CA ILE A 325 -5.89 8.64 -8.17
C ILE A 325 -4.50 9.26 -8.16
N ARG A 326 -4.39 10.47 -7.61
CA ARG A 326 -3.12 11.18 -7.46
C ARG A 326 -2.41 10.79 -6.19
N ASP A 327 -3.16 10.70 -5.09
CA ASP A 327 -2.63 10.46 -3.75
C ASP A 327 -3.77 10.26 -2.74
N THR A 328 -3.43 9.78 -1.55
CA THR A 328 -4.34 9.51 -0.43
C THR A 328 -3.87 10.23 0.83
N TYR A 329 -4.80 10.79 1.60
CA TYR A 329 -4.51 11.70 2.71
C TYR A 329 -5.33 11.36 3.95
N ALA A 330 -4.68 11.23 5.12
CA ALA A 330 -5.40 11.09 6.38
C ALA A 330 -6.11 12.41 6.74
N ALA A 331 -7.45 12.41 6.80
CA ALA A 331 -8.23 13.63 7.05
C ALA A 331 -8.02 14.20 8.46
N LEU A 332 -7.61 13.35 9.41
CA LEU A 332 -7.42 13.75 10.81
C LEU A 332 -6.00 14.19 11.14
N ASP A 333 -5.08 14.11 10.17
CA ASP A 333 -3.70 14.58 10.30
C ASP A 333 -3.56 15.96 9.61
N PRO A 334 -3.28 17.05 10.37
CA PRO A 334 -3.10 18.38 9.80
C PRO A 334 -2.02 18.48 8.72
N VAL A 335 -0.96 17.66 8.81
CA VAL A 335 0.13 17.63 7.81
C VAL A 335 -0.39 17.05 6.49
N HIS A 336 -1.15 15.96 6.55
CA HIS A 336 -1.77 15.36 5.36
C HIS A 336 -2.83 16.29 4.76
N VAL A 337 -3.62 16.98 5.59
CA VAL A 337 -4.60 17.98 5.10
C VAL A 337 -3.89 19.14 4.39
N ALA A 338 -2.79 19.65 4.94
CA ALA A 338 -2.00 20.68 4.26
C ALA A 338 -1.42 20.18 2.92
N ARG A 339 -0.94 18.93 2.88
CA ARG A 339 -0.44 18.27 1.66
C ARG A 339 -1.54 18.14 0.61
N LEU A 340 -2.73 17.70 1.00
CA LEU A 340 -3.92 17.60 0.15
C LEU A 340 -4.28 18.95 -0.46
N LYS A 341 -4.35 20.01 0.34
CA LYS A 341 -4.70 21.36 -0.14
C LYS A 341 -3.72 21.85 -1.21
N ARG A 342 -2.41 21.69 -0.97
CA ARG A 342 -1.39 22.03 -1.96
C ARG A 342 -1.58 21.21 -3.24
N ARG A 343 -1.79 19.90 -3.12
CA ARG A 343 -1.96 19.01 -4.28
C ARG A 343 -3.23 19.30 -5.06
N LEU A 344 -4.33 19.66 -4.40
CA LEU A 344 -5.56 20.12 -5.03
C LEU A 344 -5.30 21.34 -5.91
N VAL A 345 -4.56 22.34 -5.43
CA VAL A 345 -4.22 23.54 -6.22
C VAL A 345 -3.40 23.17 -7.46
N GLU A 346 -2.42 22.28 -7.33
CA GLU A 346 -1.59 21.79 -8.45
C GLU A 346 -2.44 21.05 -9.49
N VAL A 347 -3.21 20.05 -9.07
CA VAL A 347 -4.03 19.22 -9.99
C VAL A 347 -5.13 20.04 -10.65
N LEU A 348 -5.68 21.03 -9.96
CA LEU A 348 -6.61 21.99 -10.57
C LEU A 348 -5.94 22.81 -11.68
N ALA A 349 -4.67 23.20 -11.51
CA ALA A 349 -3.90 23.97 -12.49
C ALA A 349 -3.46 23.14 -13.71
N GLU A 350 -3.21 21.83 -13.55
CA GLU A 350 -2.84 20.91 -14.64
C GLU A 350 -3.83 20.92 -15.83
N GLY A 351 -5.10 21.29 -15.58
CA GLY A 351 -6.14 21.40 -16.62
C GLY A 351 -6.35 22.80 -17.21
N SER A 352 -5.64 23.82 -16.73
CA SER A 352 -5.80 25.22 -17.18
C SER A 352 -4.84 25.61 -18.32
N GLU A 353 -3.82 24.80 -18.61
CA GLU A 353 -2.75 25.10 -19.58
C GLU A 353 -2.86 24.32 -20.91
N ALA A 354 -4.05 23.87 -21.29
CA ALA A 354 -4.31 23.47 -22.68
C ALA A 354 -4.63 24.70 -23.55
N THR A 355 -3.74 25.69 -23.59
CA THR A 355 -3.73 26.74 -24.61
C THR A 355 -2.29 26.96 -25.08
N THR A 356 -2.00 26.34 -26.22
CA THR A 356 -0.92 26.71 -27.17
C THR A 356 0.52 26.63 -26.64
N ILE A 357 1.08 25.42 -26.60
CA ILE A 357 2.50 25.25 -26.94
C ILE A 357 2.55 24.83 -28.40
N GLN A 358 2.82 25.79 -29.29
CA GLN A 358 3.22 25.46 -30.65
C GLN A 358 4.55 24.69 -30.61
N PRO A 359 4.72 23.64 -31.43
CA PRO A 359 5.98 22.94 -31.52
C PRO A 359 7.06 23.90 -32.01
N VAL A 360 8.10 24.09 -31.20
CA VAL A 360 9.32 24.77 -31.64
C VAL A 360 9.92 23.92 -32.76
N MET A 361 9.89 24.45 -33.98
CA MET A 361 10.54 23.84 -35.13
C MET A 361 12.03 23.63 -34.83
N PRO A 362 12.62 22.49 -35.23
CA PRO A 362 14.05 22.29 -35.10
C PRO A 362 14.79 23.29 -35.98
N ILE A 363 15.75 24.01 -35.38
CA ILE A 363 16.67 24.91 -36.07
C ILE A 363 17.47 24.07 -37.08
N SER A 364 17.30 24.36 -38.37
CA SER A 364 18.13 23.79 -39.42
C SER A 364 19.56 24.32 -39.27
N VAL A 365 20.49 23.44 -38.89
CA VAL A 365 21.92 23.76 -38.91
C VAL A 365 22.34 23.85 -40.37
N ARG A 366 22.68 25.07 -40.81
CA ARG A 366 23.37 25.31 -42.09
C ARG A 366 24.81 24.85 -41.92
N GLU A 367 25.22 23.81 -42.64
CA GLU A 367 26.64 23.51 -42.85
C GLU A 367 27.29 24.69 -43.57
N GLN A 368 28.17 25.40 -42.88
CA GLN A 368 29.12 26.30 -43.51
C GLN A 368 30.37 25.49 -43.86
N SER A 369 30.62 25.38 -45.17
CA SER A 369 31.88 24.87 -45.71
C SER A 369 33.02 25.80 -45.30
N ILE A 370 34.02 25.24 -44.62
CA ILE A 370 35.30 25.92 -44.42
C ILE A 370 36.07 25.79 -45.73
N ALA A 371 36.07 26.86 -46.52
CA ALA A 371 37.02 27.04 -47.60
C ALA A 371 38.40 27.34 -46.99
N SER A 372 39.37 26.48 -47.29
CA SER A 372 40.78 26.74 -47.06
C SER A 372 41.24 27.86 -47.97
N ASP A 373 41.70 28.97 -47.41
CA ASP A 373 42.57 29.89 -48.12
C ASP A 373 43.82 30.20 -47.30
N LYS A 374 44.93 30.17 -48.03
CA LYS A 374 46.32 30.30 -47.61
C LYS A 374 46.62 31.68 -47.02
N LEU A 375 47.38 31.71 -45.93
CA LEU A 375 48.67 32.39 -45.81
C LEU A 375 49.38 32.01 -44.50
#